data_AF-A0A4V2S812-F1
#
_entry.id   AF-A0A4V2S812-F1
#
_cell.length_a   1.000
_cell.length_b   1.000
_cell.length_c   1.000
_cell.angle_alpha   90.00
_cell.angle_beta   90.00
_cell.angle_gamma   90.00
#
_symmetry.space_group_name_H-M   'P 1'
#
loop_
_entity.id
_entity.type
_entity.pdbx_description
1 polymer ?
#
loop_
_entity_poly.entity_id
_entity_poly.type
_entity_poly.pdbx_seq_one_letter_code
_entity_poly.pdbx_strand_id
1 'polypeptide(L)'
;MAERKQQWRIGELARVTGITVRTLHHYDRLGLLVPSSRTSAGHRTYTDEDIRRLHRIIALRGFGLSLDEIRTTLGRIVDDPRDLIRRQLHVLEDRIEKSRQVRTRLLGILGALDRTAKPSVTEFIQLIEEMISMDQPFTPEQVAKMAEERADRMGRLSDEELAEMGRKREEAMNALPAEQAAEMRQRRTQAMPSADGGDPAS
;
A
#
# COMPACT_ATOMS: atom_id res chain seq x y z
N MET A 1 -47.50 -28.37 -14.64
CA MET A 1 -47.70 -26.96 -14.24
C MET A 1 -46.33 -26.31 -14.29
N ALA A 2 -46.02 -25.45 -15.26
CA ALA A 2 -44.74 -24.75 -15.30
C ALA A 2 -44.76 -23.63 -14.25
N GLU A 3 -43.88 -23.70 -13.25
CA GLU A 3 -43.66 -22.60 -12.31
C GLU A 3 -43.35 -21.33 -13.10
N ARG A 4 -44.13 -20.26 -12.88
CA ARG A 4 -43.79 -18.94 -13.40
C ARG A 4 -42.50 -18.48 -12.72
N LYS A 5 -41.35 -18.70 -13.37
CA LYS A 5 -40.08 -18.09 -12.94
C LYS A 5 -40.29 -16.58 -12.86
N GLN A 6 -40.08 -16.01 -11.68
CA GLN A 6 -40.20 -14.57 -11.50
C GLN A 6 -39.15 -13.89 -12.38
N GLN A 7 -39.61 -12.99 -13.26
CA GLN A 7 -38.75 -12.23 -14.16
C GLN A 7 -38.76 -10.77 -13.76
N TRP A 8 -37.57 -10.22 -13.59
CA TRP A 8 -37.33 -8.87 -13.12
C TRP A 8 -36.85 -8.02 -14.29
N ARG A 9 -37.48 -6.87 -14.53
CA ARG A 9 -36.92 -5.87 -15.46
C ARG A 9 -35.71 -5.22 -14.82
N ILE A 10 -34.80 -4.69 -15.65
CA ILE A 10 -33.57 -4.07 -15.15
C ILE A 10 -33.80 -2.95 -14.12
N GLY A 11 -34.87 -2.15 -14.27
CA GLY A 11 -35.21 -1.11 -13.30
C GLY A 11 -35.75 -1.65 -11.97
N GLU A 12 -36.47 -2.77 -12.00
CA GLU A 12 -36.93 -3.45 -10.79
C GLU A 12 -35.75 -4.10 -10.07
N LEU A 13 -34.88 -4.77 -10.83
CA LEU A 13 -33.64 -5.35 -10.32
C LEU A 13 -32.76 -4.28 -9.65
N ALA A 14 -32.61 -3.12 -10.28
CA ALA A 14 -31.86 -1.99 -9.74
C ALA A 14 -32.44 -1.50 -8.39
N ARG A 15 -33.77 -1.39 -8.29
CA ARG A 15 -34.44 -0.97 -7.06
C ARG A 15 -34.27 -1.98 -5.93
N VAL A 16 -34.46 -3.27 -6.21
CA VAL A 16 -34.41 -4.33 -5.18
C VAL A 16 -32.98 -4.55 -4.67
N THR A 17 -31.98 -4.39 -5.54
CA THR A 17 -30.57 -4.66 -5.19
C THR A 17 -29.78 -3.42 -4.78
N GLY A 18 -30.35 -2.23 -4.93
CA GLY A 18 -29.65 -0.95 -4.73
C GLY A 18 -28.55 -0.67 -5.76
N ILE A 19 -28.41 -1.52 -6.78
CA ILE A 19 -27.41 -1.36 -7.84
C ILE A 19 -27.97 -0.48 -8.95
N THR A 20 -27.19 0.49 -9.41
CA THR A 20 -27.65 1.36 -10.49
C THR A 20 -27.85 0.58 -11.80
N VAL A 21 -28.82 1.01 -12.62
CA VAL A 21 -29.02 0.48 -13.98
C VAL A 21 -27.74 0.56 -14.82
N ARG A 22 -26.95 1.64 -14.63
CA ARG A 22 -25.64 1.81 -15.29
C ARG A 22 -24.67 0.68 -14.93
N THR A 23 -24.60 0.32 -13.65
CA THR A 23 -23.74 -0.78 -13.17
C THR A 23 -24.22 -2.12 -13.71
N LEU A 24 -25.54 -2.39 -13.73
CA LEU A 24 -26.09 -3.61 -14.33
C LEU A 24 -25.77 -3.73 -15.82
N HIS A 25 -25.90 -2.64 -16.58
CA HIS A 25 -25.47 -2.58 -17.98
C HIS A 25 -23.96 -2.80 -18.14
N HIS A 26 -23.16 -2.31 -17.20
CA HIS A 26 -21.72 -2.54 -17.21
C HIS A 26 -21.38 -4.01 -17.00
N TYR A 27 -22.04 -4.69 -16.04
CA TYR A 27 -21.85 -6.12 -15.81
C TYR A 27 -22.32 -6.97 -16.99
N ASP A 28 -23.40 -6.59 -17.66
CA ASP A 28 -23.87 -7.22 -18.91
C ASP A 28 -22.80 -7.12 -20.01
N ARG A 29 -22.27 -5.92 -20.27
CA ARG A 29 -21.20 -5.71 -21.27
C ARG A 29 -19.93 -6.51 -20.98
N LEU A 30 -19.60 -6.73 -19.71
CA LEU A 30 -18.44 -7.53 -19.30
C LEU A 30 -18.72 -9.04 -19.30
N GLY A 31 -19.95 -9.49 -19.65
CA GLY A 31 -20.37 -10.88 -19.55
C GLY A 31 -20.46 -11.39 -18.11
N LEU A 32 -20.41 -10.49 -17.12
CA LEU A 32 -20.39 -10.85 -15.71
C LEU A 32 -21.79 -11.19 -15.20
N LEU A 33 -22.81 -10.44 -15.64
CA LEU A 33 -24.23 -10.69 -15.37
C LEU A 33 -25.02 -10.46 -16.66
N VAL A 34 -25.31 -11.54 -17.37
CA VAL A 34 -26.06 -11.51 -18.64
C VAL A 34 -27.55 -11.74 -18.34
N PRO A 35 -28.48 -10.98 -18.93
CA PRO A 35 -29.91 -11.21 -18.74
C PRO A 35 -30.33 -12.56 -19.30
N SER A 36 -31.09 -13.34 -18.53
CA SER A 36 -31.63 -14.64 -18.98
C SER A 36 -32.50 -14.56 -20.23
N SER A 37 -33.22 -13.44 -20.43
CA SER A 37 -34.07 -13.25 -21.60
C SER A 37 -34.31 -11.77 -21.92
N ARG A 38 -35.02 -11.54 -23.02
CA ARG A 38 -35.57 -10.23 -23.37
C ARG A 38 -37.07 -10.35 -23.59
N THR A 39 -37.82 -9.31 -23.20
CA THR A 39 -39.25 -9.18 -23.55
C THR A 39 -39.45 -9.05 -25.06
N SER A 40 -40.67 -9.24 -25.55
CA SER A 40 -41.05 -8.98 -26.95
C SER A 40 -40.72 -7.57 -27.42
N ALA A 41 -40.75 -6.58 -26.51
CA ALA A 41 -40.36 -5.19 -26.77
C ALA A 41 -38.84 -4.93 -26.62
N GLY A 42 -38.01 -5.97 -26.50
CA GLY A 42 -36.54 -5.86 -26.45
C GLY A 42 -35.92 -5.56 -25.08
N HIS A 43 -36.73 -5.29 -24.04
CA HIS A 43 -36.26 -5.01 -22.69
C HIS A 43 -35.60 -6.24 -22.03
N ARG A 44 -34.53 -6.03 -21.28
CA ARG A 44 -33.82 -7.07 -20.52
C ARG A 44 -34.66 -7.58 -19.35
N THR A 45 -34.66 -8.90 -19.16
CA THR A 45 -35.33 -9.57 -18.04
C THR A 45 -34.37 -10.54 -17.37
N TYR A 46 -34.42 -10.55 -16.04
CA TYR A 46 -33.55 -11.33 -15.18
C TYR A 46 -34.35 -12.33 -14.36
N THR A 47 -33.85 -13.53 -14.20
CA THR A 47 -34.47 -14.57 -13.36
C THR A 47 -33.94 -14.50 -11.93
N ASP A 48 -34.55 -15.28 -11.03
CA ASP A 48 -34.03 -15.43 -9.66
C ASP A 48 -32.61 -16.01 -9.62
N GLU A 49 -32.21 -16.75 -10.64
CA GLU A 49 -30.83 -17.23 -10.77
C GLU A 49 -29.84 -16.12 -11.09
N ASP A 50 -30.24 -15.18 -11.95
CA ASP A 50 -29.46 -13.97 -12.23
C ASP A 50 -29.31 -13.12 -10.97
N ILE A 51 -30.36 -13.03 -10.14
CA ILE A 51 -30.29 -12.33 -8.86
C ILE A 51 -29.31 -13.01 -7.91
N ARG A 52 -29.36 -14.34 -7.77
CA ARG A 52 -28.38 -15.08 -6.97
C ARG A 52 -26.95 -14.85 -7.45
N ARG A 53 -26.75 -14.82 -8.78
CA ARG A 53 -25.44 -14.48 -9.37
C ARG A 53 -25.03 -13.05 -9.04
N LEU A 54 -25.94 -12.08 -9.14
CA LEU A 54 -25.68 -10.68 -8.79
C LEU A 54 -25.29 -10.53 -7.31
N HIS A 55 -25.98 -11.20 -6.39
CA HIS A 55 -25.60 -11.19 -4.97
C HIS A 55 -24.19 -11.73 -4.74
N ARG A 56 -23.78 -12.80 -5.45
CA ARG A 56 -22.39 -13.31 -5.39
C ARG A 56 -21.38 -12.27 -5.90
N ILE A 57 -21.69 -11.59 -7.01
CA ILE A 57 -20.84 -10.51 -7.55
C ILE A 57 -20.67 -9.39 -6.51
N ILE A 58 -21.77 -8.95 -5.89
CA ILE A 58 -21.75 -7.90 -4.87
C ILE A 58 -20.93 -8.32 -3.65
N ALA A 59 -21.12 -9.55 -3.16
CA ALA A 59 -20.35 -10.06 -2.03
C ALA A 59 -18.84 -10.10 -2.32
N LEU A 60 -18.44 -10.63 -3.48
CA LEU A 60 -17.04 -10.70 -3.88
C LEU A 60 -16.43 -9.30 -4.09
N ARG A 61 -17.20 -8.33 -4.60
CA ARG A 61 -16.79 -6.91 -4.63
C ARG A 61 -16.55 -6.35 -3.24
N GLY A 62 -17.38 -6.73 -2.27
CA GLY A 62 -17.23 -6.34 -0.86
C GLY A 62 -15.91 -6.82 -0.25
N PHE A 63 -15.39 -7.96 -0.68
CA PHE A 63 -14.06 -8.45 -0.28
C PHE A 63 -12.89 -7.80 -1.03
N GLY A 64 -13.16 -6.84 -1.92
CA GLY A 64 -12.14 -6.07 -2.62
C GLY A 64 -11.62 -6.72 -3.91
N LEU A 65 -12.29 -7.74 -4.43
CA LEU A 65 -11.90 -8.37 -5.70
C LEU A 65 -12.25 -7.45 -6.88
N SER A 66 -11.40 -7.48 -7.90
CA SER A 66 -11.64 -6.84 -9.19
C SER A 66 -12.71 -7.59 -10.01
N LEU A 67 -13.31 -6.92 -11.01
CA LEU A 67 -14.35 -7.56 -11.83
C LEU A 67 -13.83 -8.75 -12.65
N ASP A 68 -12.54 -8.74 -13.02
CA ASP A 68 -11.93 -9.84 -13.77
C ASP A 68 -11.63 -11.05 -12.87
N GLU A 69 -11.20 -10.83 -11.62
CA GLU A 69 -11.09 -11.88 -10.61
C GLU A 69 -12.46 -12.51 -10.34
N ILE A 70 -13.49 -11.68 -10.15
CA ILE A 70 -14.87 -12.17 -9.94
C ILE A 70 -15.34 -12.98 -11.15
N ARG A 71 -15.06 -12.55 -12.38
CA ARG A 71 -15.41 -13.31 -13.59
C ARG A 71 -14.74 -14.68 -13.57
N THR A 72 -13.46 -14.74 -13.21
CA THR A 72 -12.70 -15.98 -13.12
C THR A 72 -13.26 -16.90 -12.03
N THR A 73 -13.54 -16.37 -10.84
CA THR A 73 -14.11 -17.10 -9.70
C THR A 73 -15.51 -17.64 -9.98
N LEU A 74 -16.33 -16.90 -10.72
CA LEU A 74 -17.69 -17.32 -11.08
C LEU A 74 -17.76 -18.18 -12.35
N GLY A 75 -16.68 -18.23 -13.14
CA GLY A 75 -16.61 -18.93 -14.43
C GLY A 75 -15.81 -20.23 -14.40
N ARG A 76 -14.92 -20.42 -13.43
CA ARG A 76 -14.15 -21.65 -13.23
C ARG A 76 -14.61 -22.38 -11.98
N ILE A 77 -14.50 -23.70 -12.01
CA ILE A 77 -14.31 -24.50 -10.78
C ILE A 77 -12.99 -23.97 -10.20
N VAL A 78 -13.08 -23.14 -9.16
CA VAL A 78 -11.89 -22.64 -8.45
C VAL A 78 -11.26 -23.85 -7.77
N ASP A 79 -10.00 -24.16 -8.05
CA ASP A 79 -9.34 -25.37 -7.54
C ASP A 79 -9.30 -25.41 -6.00
N ASP A 80 -9.20 -24.24 -5.32
CA ASP A 80 -9.57 -24.05 -3.91
C ASP A 80 -9.92 -22.56 -3.64
N PRO A 81 -11.15 -22.21 -3.18
CA PRO A 81 -11.51 -20.86 -2.74
C PRO A 81 -10.56 -20.25 -1.71
N ARG A 82 -9.86 -21.06 -0.91
CA ARG A 82 -8.89 -20.58 0.09
C ARG A 82 -7.74 -19.81 -0.53
N ASP A 83 -7.28 -20.18 -1.73
CA ASP A 83 -6.15 -19.50 -2.38
C ASP A 83 -6.50 -18.08 -2.83
N LEU A 84 -7.75 -17.89 -3.26
CA LEU A 84 -8.28 -16.57 -3.56
C LEU A 84 -8.29 -15.68 -2.32
N ILE A 85 -8.76 -16.22 -1.20
CA ILE A 85 -8.77 -15.50 0.08
C ILE A 85 -7.35 -15.20 0.57
N ARG A 86 -6.41 -16.15 0.49
CA ARG A 86 -5.00 -15.91 0.85
C ARG A 86 -4.37 -14.78 0.03
N ARG A 87 -4.58 -14.78 -1.30
CA ARG A 87 -4.10 -13.69 -2.16
C ARG A 87 -4.72 -12.35 -1.76
N GLN A 88 -6.02 -12.32 -1.49
CA GLN A 88 -6.70 -11.09 -1.11
C GLN A 88 -6.24 -10.57 0.26
N LEU A 89 -5.99 -11.47 1.22
CA LEU A 89 -5.40 -11.12 2.51
C LEU A 89 -4.01 -10.51 2.34
N HIS A 90 -3.16 -11.09 1.49
CA HIS A 90 -1.84 -10.54 1.21
C HIS A 90 -1.90 -9.12 0.62
N VAL A 91 -2.76 -8.90 -0.38
CA VAL A 91 -2.98 -7.56 -0.96
C VAL A 91 -3.50 -6.56 0.08
N LEU A 92 -4.38 -7.01 0.99
CA LEU A 92 -4.90 -6.16 2.05
C LEU A 92 -3.81 -5.79 3.07
N GLU A 93 -3.00 -6.76 3.50
CA GLU A 93 -1.88 -6.52 4.41
C GLU A 93 -0.87 -5.53 3.82
N ASP A 94 -0.51 -5.66 2.53
CA ASP A 94 0.36 -4.70 1.84
C ASP A 94 -0.23 -3.27 1.85
N ARG A 95 -1.54 -3.14 1.68
CA ARG A 95 -2.24 -1.85 1.73
C ARG A 95 -2.27 -1.28 3.16
N ILE A 96 -2.47 -2.14 4.16
CA ILE A 96 -2.43 -1.76 5.57
C ILE A 96 -1.03 -1.22 5.90
N GLU A 97 0.02 -1.93 5.49
CA GLU A 97 1.40 -1.52 5.78
C GLU A 97 1.74 -0.19 5.12
N LYS A 98 1.42 -0.01 3.84
CA LYS A 98 1.57 1.29 3.15
C LYS A 98 0.78 2.40 3.84
N SER A 99 -0.44 2.11 4.30
CA SER A 99 -1.28 3.10 4.99
C SER A 99 -0.71 3.46 6.36
N ARG A 100 -0.12 2.50 7.09
CA ARG A 100 0.59 2.73 8.34
C ARG A 100 1.81 3.62 8.14
N GLN A 101 2.60 3.39 7.09
CA GLN A 101 3.74 4.24 6.73
C GLN A 101 3.29 5.69 6.47
N VAL A 102 2.26 5.88 5.63
CA VAL A 102 1.70 7.21 5.38
C VAL A 102 1.18 7.86 6.65
N ARG A 103 0.48 7.11 7.52
CA ARG A 103 0.01 7.63 8.82
C ARG A 103 1.17 8.10 9.69
N THR A 104 2.23 7.30 9.83
CA THR A 104 3.42 7.67 10.61
C THR A 104 4.04 8.94 10.06
N ARG A 105 4.14 9.06 8.73
CA ARG A 105 4.62 10.28 8.08
C ARG A 105 3.74 11.49 8.43
N LEU A 106 2.42 11.39 8.23
CA LEU A 106 1.50 12.49 8.55
C LEU A 106 1.60 12.93 10.02
N LEU A 107 1.77 12.00 10.96
CA LEU A 107 1.99 12.32 12.37
C LEU A 107 3.33 13.04 12.61
N GLY A 108 4.39 12.63 11.91
CA GLY A 108 5.70 13.31 11.96
C GLY A 108 5.62 14.77 11.49
N ILE A 109 4.96 14.99 10.34
CA ILE A 109 4.73 16.35 9.80
C ILE A 109 3.91 17.18 10.77
N LEU A 110 2.79 16.64 11.27
CA LEU A 110 1.94 17.34 12.22
C LEU A 110 2.73 17.75 13.48
N GLY A 111 3.50 16.83 14.06
CA GLY A 111 4.34 17.13 15.22
C GLY A 111 5.44 18.16 14.95
N ALA A 112 5.93 18.28 13.71
CA ALA A 112 6.87 19.33 13.32
C ALA A 112 6.16 20.68 13.18
N LEU A 113 4.97 20.72 12.57
CA LEU A 113 4.17 21.93 12.41
C LEU A 113 3.69 22.48 13.76
N ASP A 114 3.29 21.62 14.70
CA ASP A 114 2.82 22.03 16.03
C ASP A 114 3.91 22.74 16.87
N ARG A 115 5.18 22.51 16.55
CA ARG A 115 6.33 23.20 17.17
C ARG A 115 6.61 24.57 16.55
N THR A 116 5.94 24.91 15.46
CA THR A 116 6.10 26.17 14.73
C THR A 116 4.90 27.07 15.01
N ALA A 117 5.14 28.29 15.52
CA ALA A 117 4.05 29.18 15.97
C ALA A 117 3.09 29.63 14.84
N LYS A 118 3.55 29.65 13.58
CA LYS A 118 2.73 29.94 12.40
C LYS A 118 3.32 29.30 11.14
N PRO A 119 3.08 28.00 10.89
CA PRO A 119 3.65 27.34 9.73
C PRO A 119 3.07 27.88 8.43
N SER A 120 3.94 28.12 7.47
CA SER A 120 3.62 28.48 6.09
C SER A 120 3.42 27.25 5.21
N VAL A 121 2.74 27.43 4.06
CA VAL A 121 2.60 26.37 3.04
C VAL A 121 3.97 25.94 2.50
N THR A 122 4.93 26.85 2.43
CA THR A 122 6.31 26.56 1.99
C THR A 122 7.04 25.64 2.98
N GLU A 123 6.97 25.92 4.28
CA GLU A 123 7.55 25.05 5.31
C GLU A 123 6.89 23.67 5.32
N PHE A 124 5.58 23.60 5.09
CA PHE A 124 4.87 22.33 4.95
C PHE A 124 5.36 21.49 3.75
N ILE A 125 5.56 22.12 2.59
CA ILE A 125 6.09 21.44 1.39
C ILE A 125 7.52 20.95 1.63
N GLN A 126 8.38 21.78 2.25
CA GLN A 126 9.76 21.40 2.59
C GLN A 126 9.82 20.20 3.54
N LEU A 127 9.00 20.19 4.59
CA LEU A 127 8.92 19.06 5.53
C LEU A 127 8.46 17.76 4.86
N ILE A 128 7.53 17.86 3.91
CA ILE A 128 7.10 16.70 3.09
C ILE A 128 8.26 16.19 2.24
N GLU A 129 8.96 17.09 1.54
CA GLU A 129 10.08 16.75 0.66
C GLU A 129 11.22 16.10 1.47
N GLU A 130 11.60 16.68 2.60
CA GLU A 130 12.63 16.14 3.50
C GLU A 130 12.28 14.73 4.01
N MET A 131 11.03 14.51 4.42
CA MET A 131 10.60 13.19 4.87
C MET A 131 10.48 12.16 3.75
N ILE A 132 10.06 12.56 2.55
CA ILE A 132 10.05 11.66 1.39
C ILE A 132 11.49 11.26 1.06
N SER A 133 12.43 12.20 1.06
CA SER A 133 13.84 11.93 0.79
C SER A 133 14.52 11.02 1.82
N MET A 134 14.12 11.07 3.10
CA MET A 134 14.67 10.18 4.15
C MET A 134 14.17 8.74 4.07
N ASP A 135 13.02 8.50 3.45
CA ASP A 135 12.34 7.20 3.41
C ASP A 135 12.43 6.51 2.04
N GLN A 136 13.05 7.17 1.05
CA GLN A 136 13.42 6.54 -0.22
C GLN A 136 14.74 5.78 -0.05
N PRO A 137 14.83 4.51 -0.49
CA PRO A 137 16.11 3.85 -0.58
C PRO A 137 17.00 4.67 -1.53
N PHE A 138 18.14 5.12 -1.02
CA PHE A 138 19.11 5.84 -1.84
C PHE A 138 19.48 5.02 -3.07
N THR A 139 19.55 5.67 -4.22
CA THR A 139 20.10 5.00 -5.40
C THR A 139 21.58 4.70 -5.17
N PRO A 140 22.16 3.68 -5.83
CA PRO A 140 23.59 3.39 -5.73
C PRO A 140 24.47 4.60 -6.04
N GLU A 141 24.06 5.45 -6.99
CA GLU A 141 24.75 6.71 -7.32
C GLU A 141 24.68 7.74 -6.18
N GLN A 142 23.53 7.88 -5.53
CA GLN A 142 23.38 8.76 -4.36
C GLN A 142 24.22 8.27 -3.18
N VAL A 143 24.26 6.95 -2.94
CA VAL A 143 25.13 6.35 -1.91
C VAL A 143 26.60 6.61 -2.22
N ALA A 144 27.03 6.43 -3.49
CA ALA A 144 28.40 6.70 -3.91
C ALA A 144 28.79 8.17 -3.71
N LYS A 145 27.92 9.10 -4.13
CA LYS A 145 28.14 10.55 -3.95
C LYS A 145 28.22 10.94 -2.46
N MET A 146 27.33 10.42 -1.63
CA MET A 146 27.38 10.67 -0.18
C MET A 146 28.62 10.05 0.48
N ALA A 147 29.08 8.88 0.01
CA ALA A 147 30.32 8.27 0.49
C ALA A 147 31.55 9.10 0.12
N GLU A 148 31.58 9.67 -1.09
CA GLU A 148 32.63 10.56 -1.57
C GLU A 148 32.66 11.89 -0.79
N GLU A 149 31.51 12.56 -0.65
CA GLU A 149 31.37 13.78 0.17
C GLU A 149 31.78 13.54 1.63
N ARG A 150 31.49 12.35 2.16
CA ARG A 150 31.90 11.96 3.50
C ARG A 150 33.41 11.71 3.59
N ALA A 151 34.02 11.01 2.63
CA ALA A 151 35.46 10.78 2.61
C ALA A 151 36.23 12.11 2.53
N ASP A 152 35.77 13.03 1.69
CA ASP A 152 36.33 14.36 1.53
C ASP A 152 36.16 15.22 2.80
N ARG A 153 34.99 15.19 3.44
CA ARG A 153 34.77 15.86 4.73
C ARG A 153 35.62 15.28 5.86
N MET A 154 35.75 13.95 5.93
CA MET A 154 36.57 13.26 6.92
C MET A 154 38.06 13.52 6.71
N GLY A 155 38.52 13.65 5.47
CA GLY A 155 39.90 14.02 5.14
C GLY A 155 40.26 15.47 5.45
N ARG A 156 39.27 16.33 5.72
CA ARG A 156 39.48 17.75 6.11
C ARG A 156 39.51 17.97 7.63
N LEU A 157 39.19 16.95 8.41
CA LEU A 157 39.14 17.02 9.86
C LEU A 157 40.49 16.65 10.45
N SER A 158 40.87 17.32 11.53
CA SER A 158 42.07 16.98 12.30
C SER A 158 41.87 15.73 13.16
N ASP A 159 42.96 15.07 13.53
CA ASP A 159 42.93 13.85 14.37
C ASP A 159 42.19 14.06 15.70
N GLU A 160 42.30 15.26 16.30
CA GLU A 160 41.58 15.63 17.52
C GLU A 160 40.06 15.73 17.30
N GLU A 161 39.63 16.32 16.18
CA GLU A 161 38.20 16.43 15.83
C GLU A 161 37.59 15.07 15.51
N LEU A 162 38.32 14.20 14.82
CA LEU A 162 37.93 12.81 14.60
C LEU A 162 37.75 12.05 15.92
N ALA A 163 38.70 12.20 16.85
CA ALA A 163 38.64 11.56 18.17
C ALA A 163 37.49 12.12 19.04
N GLU A 164 37.19 13.41 18.96
CA GLU A 164 36.04 14.01 19.65
C GLU A 164 34.70 13.51 19.09
N MET A 165 34.58 13.41 17.76
CA MET A 165 33.39 12.83 17.13
C MET A 165 33.21 11.35 17.47
N GLY A 166 34.30 10.58 17.54
CA GLY A 166 34.28 9.19 18.00
C GLY A 166 33.68 9.06 19.39
N ARG A 167 34.17 9.87 20.34
CA ARG A 167 33.70 9.91 21.74
C ARG A 167 32.23 10.31 21.85
N LYS A 168 31.83 11.42 21.23
CA LYS A 168 30.43 11.89 21.23
C LYS A 168 29.46 10.84 20.65
N ARG A 169 29.90 10.10 19.64
CA ARG A 169 29.10 9.04 19.03
C ARG A 169 28.97 7.84 19.96
N GLU A 170 30.04 7.46 20.66
CA GLU A 170 30.02 6.37 21.63
C GLU A 170 29.11 6.70 22.82
N GLU A 171 29.19 7.92 23.34
CA GLU A 171 28.29 8.43 24.38
C GLU A 171 26.82 8.41 23.94
N ALA A 172 26.53 8.92 22.73
CA ALA A 172 25.17 8.91 22.18
C ALA A 172 24.63 7.48 21.98
N MET A 173 25.47 6.53 21.57
CA MET A 173 25.08 5.12 21.41
C MET A 173 24.83 4.42 22.74
N ASN A 174 25.60 4.76 23.78
CA ASN A 174 25.44 4.19 25.12
C ASN A 174 24.24 4.78 25.87
N ALA A 175 23.74 5.95 25.45
CA ALA A 175 22.55 6.58 26.00
C ALA A 175 21.23 6.02 25.41
N LEU A 176 21.29 5.19 24.37
CA LEU A 176 20.11 4.59 23.75
C LEU A 176 19.68 3.30 24.47
N PRO A 177 18.37 3.01 24.55
CA PRO A 177 17.87 1.71 24.99
C PRO A 177 18.47 0.58 24.15
N ALA A 178 18.85 -0.54 24.78
CA ALA A 178 19.58 -1.64 24.15
C ALA A 178 18.89 -2.20 22.89
N GLU A 179 17.56 -2.22 22.87
CA GLU A 179 16.76 -2.69 21.74
C GLU A 179 16.86 -1.76 20.51
N GLN A 180 16.84 -0.44 20.73
CA GLN A 180 17.00 0.56 19.67
C GLN A 180 18.45 0.66 19.17
N ALA A 181 19.42 0.49 20.07
CA ALA A 181 20.83 0.42 19.71
C ALA A 181 21.15 -0.80 18.84
N ALA A 182 20.51 -1.95 19.12
CA ALA A 182 20.64 -3.16 18.31
C ALA A 182 20.03 -3.01 16.92
N GLU A 183 18.82 -2.43 16.82
CA GLU A 183 18.14 -2.18 15.55
C GLU A 183 18.92 -1.19 14.67
N MET A 184 19.47 -0.11 15.27
CA MET A 184 20.33 0.84 14.55
C MET A 184 21.66 0.22 14.10
N ARG A 185 22.28 -0.65 14.91
CA ARG A 185 23.48 -1.40 14.48
C ARG A 185 23.15 -2.29 13.28
N GLN A 186 22.04 -3.01 13.32
CA GLN A 186 21.61 -3.91 12.25
C GLN A 186 21.28 -3.17 10.95
N ARG A 187 20.55 -2.03 11.03
CA ARG A 187 20.29 -1.14 9.89
C ARG A 187 21.60 -0.56 9.32
N ARG A 188 22.58 -0.25 10.17
CA ARG A 188 23.88 0.28 9.72
C ARG A 188 24.71 -0.78 8.98
N THR A 189 24.69 -2.03 9.43
CA THR A 189 25.36 -3.14 8.73
C THR A 189 24.70 -3.44 7.38
N GLN A 190 23.41 -3.20 7.23
CA GLN A 190 22.69 -3.37 5.96
C GLN A 190 22.82 -2.16 5.01
N ALA A 191 22.94 -0.95 5.54
CA ALA A 191 23.02 0.28 4.75
C ALA A 191 24.44 0.75 4.42
N MET A 192 25.47 0.21 5.09
CA MET A 192 26.88 0.55 4.84
C MET A 192 27.68 -0.69 4.43
N PRO A 193 28.24 -0.78 3.21
CA PRO A 193 29.32 -1.71 2.93
C PRO A 193 30.52 -1.35 3.82
N SER A 194 31.13 -2.38 4.40
CA SER A 194 32.18 -2.28 5.43
C SER A 194 33.23 -1.22 5.11
N ALA A 195 33.32 -0.20 5.95
CA ALA A 195 34.47 0.70 6.03
C ALA A 195 35.49 0.22 7.08
N ASP A 196 35.50 -1.08 7.40
CA ASP A 196 36.58 -1.74 8.12
C ASP A 196 37.72 -1.99 7.12
N GLY A 197 38.39 -0.91 6.76
CA GLY A 197 39.63 -0.92 6.01
C GLY A 197 40.66 -0.10 6.77
N GLY A 198 41.16 -0.65 7.87
CA GLY A 198 42.31 -0.10 8.60
C GLY A 198 42.01 0.17 10.07
N ASP A 199 42.10 -0.89 10.88
CA ASP A 199 42.43 -0.79 12.29
C ASP A 199 43.97 -0.64 12.37
N PRO A 200 44.54 0.53 12.75
CA PRO A 200 45.97 0.67 12.93
C PRO A 200 46.31 0.41 14.39
N ALA A 201 46.21 -0.85 14.82
CA ALA A 201 46.76 -1.29 16.10
C ALA A 201 47.03 -2.81 16.08
N SER A 202 48.13 -3.18 15.43
CA SER A 202 48.94 -4.35 15.76
C SER A 202 50.40 -3.99 15.57
#